data_AF-A0AA41MP22-F1
#
_entry.id   AF-A0AA41MP22-F1
#
_cell.length_a   1.000
_cell.length_b   1.000
_cell.length_c   1.000
_cell.angle_alpha   90.00
_cell.angle_beta   90.00
_cell.angle_gamma   90.00
#
_symmetry.space_group_name_H-M   'P 1'
#
loop_
_entity.id
_entity.type
_entity.pdbx_description
1 polymer ?
#
loop_
_entity_poly.entity_id
_entity_poly.type
_entity_poly.pdbx_seq_one_letter_code
_entity_poly.pdbx_strand_id
1 'polypeptide(L)' 'MRNSILAQVLDQSARARLSNLALVKPKKTKAVENYLIQMARDGQLSGKVSEQGLIEILEKVSQK' A
#
# COMPACT_ATOMS: atom_id res chain seq x y z
N MET A 1 -7.87 -2.56 13.72
CA MET A 1 -6.80 -1.53 13.62
C MET A 1 -6.09 -1.53 12.26
N ARG A 2 -5.40 -2.61 11.84
CA ARG A 2 -4.64 -2.63 10.57
C ARG A 2 -5.50 -2.31 9.33
N ASN A 3 -6.67 -2.94 9.21
CA ASN A 3 -7.58 -2.68 8.08
C ASN A 3 -8.18 -1.26 8.09
N SER A 4 -8.35 -0.66 9.27
CA SER A 4 -8.89 0.70 9.41
C SER A 4 -7.90 1.74 8.91
N ILE A 5 -6.62 1.57 9.23
CA ILE A 5 -5.53 2.42 8.75
C ILE A 5 -5.42 2.29 7.24
N LEU A 6 -5.32 1.05 6.71
CA LEU A 6 -5.28 0.80 5.28
C LEU A 6 -6.51 1.36 4.55
N ALA A 7 -7.69 1.31 5.16
CA ALA A 7 -8.90 1.90 4.59
C ALA A 7 -8.88 3.43 4.50
N GLN A 8 -8.16 4.09 5.41
CA GLN A 8 -8.02 5.54 5.44
C GLN A 8 -6.90 6.01 4.50
N VAL A 9 -5.82 5.24 4.37
CA VAL A 9 -4.68 5.60 3.51
C VAL A 9 -4.77 5.06 2.09
N LEU A 10 -5.68 4.13 1.75
CA LEU A 10 -5.83 3.65 0.37
C LEU A 10 -7.07 4.25 -0.29
N ASP A 11 -6.89 4.75 -1.51
CA ASP A 11 -8.01 5.08 -2.39
C ASP A 11 -8.64 3.83 -3.02
N GLN A 12 -9.85 3.96 -3.58
CA GLN A 12 -10.57 2.85 -4.20
C GLN A 12 -9.79 2.24 -5.39
N SER A 13 -9.10 3.08 -6.17
CA SER A 13 -8.19 2.66 -7.24
C SER A 13 -7.03 1.81 -6.72
N ALA A 14 -6.35 2.27 -5.66
CA ALA A 14 -5.23 1.57 -5.05
C ALA A 14 -5.64 0.22 -4.45
N ARG A 15 -6.82 0.14 -3.83
CA ARG A 15 -7.38 -1.13 -3.33
C ARG A 15 -7.59 -2.16 -4.44
N ALA A 16 -8.15 -1.74 -5.57
CA ALA A 16 -8.36 -2.65 -6.70
C ALA A 16 -7.03 -3.19 -7.24
N ARG A 17 -6.03 -2.30 -7.39
CA ARG A 17 -4.68 -2.68 -7.84
C ARG A 17 -4.00 -3.62 -6.85
N LEU A 18 -4.09 -3.34 -5.55
CA LEU A 18 -3.48 -4.14 -4.49
C LEU A 18 -4.10 -5.55 -4.42
N SER A 19 -5.43 -5.65 -4.56
CA SER A 19 -6.14 -6.94 -4.65
C SER A 19 -5.72 -7.74 -5.88
N ASN A 20 -5.61 -7.10 -7.05
CA ASN A 20 -5.13 -7.78 -8.25
C ASN A 20 -3.67 -8.25 -8.08
N LEU A 21 -2.80 -7.37 -7.56
CA LEU A 21 -1.40 -7.72 -7.31
C LEU A 21 -1.25 -8.85 -6.28
N ALA A 22 -2.15 -8.95 -5.29
CA ALA A 22 -2.17 -10.05 -4.35
C ALA A 22 -2.41 -11.41 -5.03
N LEU A 23 -3.22 -11.44 -6.09
CA LEU A 23 -3.48 -12.65 -6.88
C LEU A 23 -2.25 -13.05 -7.71
N VAL A 24 -1.55 -12.08 -8.32
CA VAL A 24 -0.42 -12.37 -9.20
C VAL A 24 0.89 -12.59 -8.42
N LYS A 25 1.14 -11.78 -7.38
CA LYS A 25 2.40 -11.75 -6.61
C LYS A 25 2.14 -11.39 -5.14
N PRO A 26 1.59 -12.32 -4.33
CA PRO A 26 1.22 -12.07 -2.93
C PRO A 26 2.40 -11.65 -2.05
N LYS A 27 3.62 -12.12 -2.34
CA LYS A 27 4.84 -11.71 -1.61
C LYS A 27 5.09 -10.20 -1.71
N LYS A 28 4.94 -9.63 -2.91
CA LYS A 28 5.15 -8.18 -3.12
C LYS A 28 4.05 -7.37 -2.45
N THR A 29 2.81 -7.83 -2.54
CA THR A 29 1.67 -7.16 -1.89
C THR A 29 1.84 -7.07 -0.38
N LYS A 30 2.23 -8.16 0.30
CA LYS A 30 2.49 -8.13 1.75
C LYS A 30 3.56 -7.12 2.15
N ALA A 31 4.60 -6.98 1.33
CA ALA A 31 5.67 -6.01 1.59
C ALA A 31 5.15 -4.56 1.48
N VAL A 32 4.32 -4.28 0.46
CA VAL A 32 3.67 -2.97 0.28
C VAL A 32 2.67 -2.67 1.40
N GLU A 33 1.84 -3.64 1.80
CA GLU A 33 0.90 -3.45 2.92
C GLU A 33 1.62 -3.14 4.23
N ASN A 34 2.69 -3.88 4.54
CA ASN A 34 3.49 -3.63 5.75
C ASN A 34 4.13 -2.23 5.72
N TYR A 35 4.66 -1.82 4.58
CA TYR A 35 5.27 -0.51 4.41
C TYR A 35 4.24 0.63 4.53
N LEU A 36 3.06 0.47 3.94
CA LEU A 36 1.94 1.42 4.09
C LEU A 36 1.47 1.53 5.54
N ILE A 37 1.35 0.40 6.25
CA ILE A 37 0.99 0.39 7.67
C ILE A 37 2.06 1.13 8.50
N GLN A 38 3.34 0.94 8.17
CA GLN A 38 4.44 1.62 8.86
C GLN A 38 4.39 3.14 8.63
N MET A 39 4.32 3.60 7.37
CA MET A 39 4.23 5.03 7.07
C MET A 39 2.96 5.69 7.65
N ALA A 40 1.85 4.97 7.70
CA ALA A 40 0.62 5.46 8.29
C ALA A 40 0.71 5.58 9.82
N ARG A 41 1.44 4.66 10.47
CA ARG A 41 1.73 4.71 11.91
C ARG A 41 2.69 5.85 12.24
N ASP A 42 3.66 6.09 11.38
CA ASP A 42 4.64 7.16 11.52
C ASP A 42 4.03 8.54 11.17
N GLY A 43 2.77 8.59 10.72
CA GLY A 43 2.07 9.82 10.35
C GLY A 43 2.62 10.48 9.08
N GLN A 44 3.42 9.76 8.28
CA GLN A 44 4.02 10.28 7.06
C GLN A 44 3.05 10.29 5.87
N LEU A 45 1.93 9.58 5.97
CA LEU A 45 0.89 9.56 4.95
C LEU A 45 -0.13 10.67 5.23
N SER A 46 0.12 11.85 4.66
CA SER A 46 -0.80 13.01 4.75
C SER A 46 -2.02 12.92 3.83
N GLY A 47 -2.33 11.75 3.27
CA GLY A 47 -3.46 11.58 2.34
C GLY A 47 -3.67 10.16 1.85
N LYS A 48 -4.69 9.99 0.98
CA LYS A 48 -4.99 8.72 0.33
C LYS A 48 -3.94 8.43 -0.75
N VAL A 49 -3.35 7.25 -0.69
CA VAL A 49 -2.47 6.66 -1.69
C VAL A 49 -3.34 6.21 -2.86
N SER A 50 -3.09 6.81 -4.01
CA SER A 50 -3.66 6.40 -5.30
C SER A 50 -2.89 5.21 -5.88
N GLU A 51 -3.39 4.66 -6.98
CA GLU A 51 -2.69 3.59 -7.70
C GLU A 51 -1.22 3.95 -8.03
N GLN A 52 -0.97 5.18 -8.47
CA GLN A 52 0.38 5.64 -8.79
C GLN A 52 1.29 5.65 -7.57
N GLY A 53 0.83 6.19 -6.44
CA GLY A 53 1.61 6.16 -5.19
C GLY A 53 1.86 4.73 -4.69
N LEU A 54 0.92 3.81 -4.91
CA LEU A 54 1.11 2.40 -4.59
C LEU A 54 2.24 1.78 -5.44
N ILE A 55 2.33 2.15 -6.72
CA ILE A 55 3.38 1.68 -7.63
C ILE A 55 4.74 2.25 -7.22
N GLU A 56 4.83 3.54 -6.90
CA GLU A 56 6.08 4.15 -6.42
C GLU A 56 6.59 3.47 -5.13
N ILE A 57 5.69 3.18 -4.20
CA ILE A 57 6.01 2.44 -2.98
C ILE A 57 6.47 1.02 -3.31
N LEU A 58 5.77 0.35 -4.22
CA LEU A 58 6.13 -0.99 -4.67
C LEU A 58 7.54 -1.02 -5.28
N GLU A 59 7.89 -0.02 -6.08
CA GLU A 59 9.24 0.12 -6.64
C GLU A 59 10.28 0.35 -5.55
N LYS A 60 10.02 1.24 -4.60
CA LYS A 60 10.93 1.49 -3.45
C LYS A 60 11.13 0.25 -2.59
N VAL A 61 10.06 -0.52 -2.34
CA VAL A 61 10.11 -1.75 -1.56
C VAL A 61 10.76 -2.89 -2.36
N SER A 62 10.65 -2.89 -3.69
CA SER A 62 11.27 -3.91 -4.55
C SER A 62 12.73 -3.63 -4.89
N GLN A 63 13.22 -2.39 -4.73
CA GLN A 63 14.62 -2.01 -4.92
C GLN A 63 15.52 -2.35 -3.72
N LYS A 64 14.95 -2.79 -2.60
CA LYS A 64 15.67 -3.11 -1.36
C LYS A 64 15.60 -4.60 -1.09
#